data_AF-Q46JV0-F1
#
_entry.id   AF-Q46JV0-F1
#
_cell.length_a   1.000
_cell.length_b   1.000
_cell.length_c   1.000
_cell.angle_alpha   90.00
_cell.angle_beta   90.00
_cell.angle_gamma   90.00
#
_symmetry.space_group_name_H-M   'P 1'
#
loop_
_entity.id
_entity.type
_entity.pdbx_description
1 polymer ?
#
loop_
_entity_poly.entity_id
_entity_poly.type
_entity_poly.pdbx_seq_one_letter_code
_entity_poly.pdbx_strand_id
1 'polypeptide(L)'
;MLNGEWDVLISKFRNLGGVADNICQRDGSKGRGIFPIKEGLKSKIFTPSNLIIKKDDIFLDNGNVRIKEEKKEYNNETREFFNYYQDNFSWGGGGRENTEAFENSLSLFSSELKSLLKDNRLVDIDQRHKGSWKDVILSQFLYAREFNFKNKLQIVPLLELVNHDVISFQFYKSAKGISSPNYPPNNSELTYTYASKGSLSCFFDYGFFSKETMVFSLPFNLQIENQGITIMCKGNELRDDIIKIKRSGESILIDGLPIADSNSPSLPEAYFKELLSQIGEKNVTIDYLYKIKNFNKLIREKFLDNLKSKKDIASSMFFNAVLHELDLISNF
;
A
#
# COMPACT_ATOMS: atom_id res chain seq x y z
N MET A 1 2.39 27.56 3.19
CA MET A 1 0.91 27.64 3.07
C MET A 1 0.41 28.74 4.00
N LEU A 2 -0.59 29.50 3.57
CA LEU A 2 -1.30 30.48 4.39
C LEU A 2 -1.75 29.81 5.69
N ASN A 3 -1.18 30.22 6.83
CA ASN A 3 -1.48 29.61 8.14
C ASN A 3 -3.00 29.55 8.41
N GLY A 4 -3.80 30.45 7.83
CA GLY A 4 -5.25 30.52 8.03
C GLY A 4 -6.05 29.31 7.55
N GLU A 5 -5.80 28.76 6.37
CA GLU A 5 -6.65 27.67 5.83
C GLU A 5 -6.43 26.35 6.59
N TRP A 6 -5.18 26.06 6.95
CA TRP A 6 -4.86 24.90 7.78
C TRP A 6 -5.46 25.04 9.18
N ASP A 7 -5.37 26.23 9.79
CA ASP A 7 -5.97 26.49 11.09
C ASP A 7 -7.51 26.34 11.05
N VAL A 8 -8.16 26.75 9.95
CA VAL A 8 -9.59 26.51 9.72
C VAL A 8 -9.91 25.02 9.63
N LEU A 9 -9.11 24.25 8.88
CA LEU A 9 -9.26 22.79 8.78
C LEU A 9 -9.15 22.14 10.16
N ILE A 10 -8.09 22.45 10.91
CA ILE A 10 -7.82 21.86 12.22
C ILE A 10 -8.91 22.24 13.23
N SER A 11 -9.40 23.48 13.18
CA SER A 11 -10.53 23.95 14.00
C SER A 11 -11.80 23.14 13.71
N LYS A 12 -12.20 23.00 12.43
CA LYS A 12 -13.35 22.18 12.02
C LYS A 12 -13.20 20.72 12.46
N PHE A 13 -12.01 20.14 12.27
CA PHE A 13 -11.73 18.76 12.68
C PHE A 13 -11.88 18.56 14.20
N ARG A 14 -11.34 19.49 15.00
CA ARG A 14 -11.43 19.45 16.47
C ARG A 14 -12.85 19.65 16.98
N ASN A 15 -13.62 20.56 16.38
CA ASN A 15 -15.03 20.77 16.74
C ASN A 15 -15.88 19.50 16.54
N LEU A 16 -15.50 18.64 15.60
CA LEU A 16 -16.15 17.35 15.33
C LEU A 16 -15.59 16.18 16.16
N GLY A 17 -14.77 16.47 17.18
CA GLY A 17 -14.19 15.50 18.10
C GLY A 17 -12.84 14.93 17.69
N GLY A 18 -12.23 15.44 16.61
CA GLY A 18 -10.88 15.11 16.19
C GLY A 18 -9.80 15.65 17.12
N VAL A 19 -8.64 15.00 17.15
CA VAL A 19 -7.42 15.52 17.80
C VAL A 19 -6.35 15.72 16.74
N ALA A 20 -5.77 16.91 16.66
CA ALA A 20 -4.76 17.26 15.69
C ALA A 20 -3.76 18.23 16.35
N ASP A 21 -2.85 17.67 17.13
CA ASP A 21 -1.95 18.44 17.98
C ASP A 21 -0.57 18.53 17.37
N ASN A 22 -0.01 19.75 17.37
CA ASN A 22 1.32 20.04 16.88
C ASN A 22 1.59 19.49 15.47
N ILE A 23 0.68 19.70 14.51
CA ILE A 23 0.84 19.21 13.14
C ILE A 23 0.55 20.26 12.07
N CYS A 24 1.34 20.26 11.01
CA CYS A 24 1.08 20.97 9.76
C CYS A 24 1.34 20.05 8.56
N GLN A 25 0.73 20.37 7.42
CA GLN A 25 1.08 19.75 6.14
C GLN A 25 2.18 20.56 5.45
N ARG A 26 3.20 19.89 4.92
CA ARG A 26 4.24 20.49 4.06
C ARG A 26 4.83 19.44 3.13
N ASP A 27 5.60 19.88 2.15
CA ASP A 27 6.38 19.00 1.30
C ASP A 27 7.65 18.52 2.02
N GLY A 28 8.00 17.26 1.81
CA GLY A 28 9.22 16.61 2.29
C GLY A 28 9.75 15.59 1.28
N SER A 29 10.70 14.76 1.73
CA SER A 29 11.36 13.77 0.86
C SER A 29 10.43 12.66 0.38
N LYS A 30 9.33 12.41 1.09
CA LYS A 30 8.28 11.44 0.72
C LYS A 30 7.09 12.09 0.00
N GLY A 31 7.29 13.32 -0.49
CA GLY A 31 6.21 14.15 -1.01
C GLY A 31 5.52 14.92 0.10
N ARG A 32 4.23 15.21 -0.09
CA ARG A 32 3.44 15.99 0.85
C ARG A 32 3.04 15.13 2.05
N GLY A 33 3.36 15.59 3.25
CA GLY A 33 3.21 14.82 4.48
C GLY A 33 2.87 15.68 5.67
N ILE A 34 2.83 15.06 6.85
CA ILE A 34 2.50 15.70 8.12
C ILE A 34 3.75 15.88 8.96
N PHE A 35 3.91 17.06 9.53
CA PHE A 35 5.12 17.46 10.25
C PHE A 35 4.78 18.22 11.54
N PRO A 36 5.68 18.21 12.53
CA PRO A 36 5.54 19.00 13.75
C PRO A 36 5.59 20.50 13.45
N ILE A 37 4.73 21.29 14.11
CA ILE A 37 4.80 22.76 14.06
C ILE A 37 5.90 23.27 14.99
N LYS A 38 5.87 22.82 16.25
CA LYS A 38 6.79 23.19 17.31
C LYS A 38 7.71 22.01 17.59
N GLU A 39 9.00 22.27 17.51
CA GLU A 39 10.03 21.31 17.86
C GLU A 39 9.95 20.91 19.33
N GLY A 40 10.31 19.66 19.64
CA GLY A 40 10.29 19.14 21.01
C GLY A 40 8.90 18.95 21.63
N LEU A 41 7.82 19.27 20.92
CA LEU A 41 6.46 18.92 21.32
C LEU A 41 5.96 17.67 20.61
N LYS A 42 5.11 16.93 21.30
CA LYS A 42 4.51 15.72 20.76
C LYS A 42 3.43 16.06 19.74
N SER A 43 3.51 15.42 18.58
CA SER A 43 2.47 15.50 17.55
C SER A 43 1.52 14.31 17.66
N LYS A 44 0.23 14.56 17.42
CA LYS A 44 -0.81 13.53 17.53
C LYS A 44 -1.96 13.80 16.58
N ILE A 45 -2.41 12.76 15.88
CA ILE A 45 -3.69 12.75 15.18
C ILE A 45 -4.58 11.67 15.79
N PHE A 46 -5.85 11.99 16.06
CA PHE A 46 -6.89 11.01 16.31
C PHE A 46 -8.14 11.39 15.50
N THR A 47 -8.57 10.48 14.64
CA THR A 47 -9.77 10.62 13.82
C THR A 47 -10.88 9.76 14.44
N PRO A 48 -11.90 10.38 15.07
CA PRO A 48 -13.00 9.66 15.68
C PRO A 48 -13.89 9.01 14.62
N SER A 49 -14.62 7.96 15.00
CA SER A 49 -15.37 7.12 14.05
C SER A 49 -16.46 7.86 13.28
N ASN A 50 -16.98 8.98 13.80
CA ASN A 50 -17.96 9.83 13.10
C ASN A 50 -17.34 10.63 11.93
N LEU A 51 -16.01 10.79 11.89
CA LEU A 51 -15.29 11.47 10.81
C LEU A 51 -14.70 10.48 9.78
N ILE A 52 -14.87 9.18 9.97
CA ILE A 52 -14.38 8.15 9.06
C ILE A 52 -15.44 7.87 7.99
N ILE A 53 -15.08 8.08 6.73
CA ILE A 53 -16.02 8.02 5.60
C ILE A 53 -15.83 6.69 4.86
N LYS A 54 -16.90 5.94 4.60
CA LYS A 54 -16.79 4.70 3.81
C LYS A 54 -16.41 5.04 2.36
N LYS A 55 -15.49 4.27 1.79
CA LYS A 55 -15.04 4.46 0.40
C LYS A 55 -16.22 4.44 -0.58
N ASP A 56 -17.14 3.51 -0.41
CA ASP A 56 -18.30 3.34 -1.31
C ASP A 56 -19.34 4.47 -1.23
N ASP A 57 -19.23 5.35 -0.22
CA ASP A 57 -20.09 6.52 -0.06
C ASP A 57 -19.52 7.77 -0.74
N ILE A 58 -18.32 7.68 -1.32
CA ILE A 58 -17.63 8.78 -1.98
C ILE A 58 -17.88 8.74 -3.49
N PHE A 59 -17.99 9.91 -4.12
CA PHE A 59 -18.11 10.06 -5.56
C PHE A 59 -17.49 11.39 -6.04
N LEU A 60 -17.39 11.55 -7.37
CA LEU A 60 -17.01 12.82 -7.98
C LEU A 60 -18.25 13.65 -8.35
N ASP A 61 -18.31 14.87 -7.84
CA ASP A 61 -19.26 15.90 -8.24
C ASP A 61 -18.51 17.08 -8.87
N ASN A 62 -18.73 17.29 -10.17
CA ASN A 62 -18.04 18.34 -10.95
C ASN A 62 -16.50 18.33 -10.79
N GLY A 63 -15.91 17.14 -10.62
CA GLY A 63 -14.47 16.95 -10.46
C GLY A 63 -13.96 17.05 -9.03
N ASN A 64 -14.84 17.30 -8.05
CA ASN A 64 -14.50 17.34 -6.64
C ASN A 64 -14.98 16.08 -5.91
N VAL A 65 -14.25 15.68 -4.87
CA VAL A 65 -14.58 14.50 -4.06
C VAL A 65 -15.65 14.86 -3.04
N ARG A 66 -16.79 14.16 -3.07
CA ARG A 66 -17.95 14.41 -2.22
C ARG A 66 -18.50 13.12 -1.61
N ILE A 67 -19.30 13.28 -0.55
CA ILE A 67 -20.10 12.20 0.04
C ILE A 67 -21.46 12.19 -0.66
N LYS A 68 -21.90 11.02 -1.12
CA LYS A 68 -23.22 10.81 -1.74
C LYS A 68 -24.35 11.36 -0.87
N GLU A 69 -25.24 12.16 -1.46
CA GLU A 69 -26.30 12.88 -0.73
C GLU A 69 -27.31 11.94 -0.05
N GLU A 70 -27.58 10.78 -0.64
CA GLU A 70 -28.50 9.79 -0.07
C GLU A 70 -27.98 9.13 1.23
N LYS A 71 -26.70 9.34 1.59
CA LYS A 71 -26.06 8.77 2.78
C LYS A 71 -26.35 9.61 4.02
N LYS A 72 -27.51 9.37 4.62
CA LYS A 72 -28.02 10.10 5.79
C LYS A 72 -27.24 9.93 7.09
N GLU A 73 -26.28 9.00 7.15
CA GLU A 73 -25.44 8.78 8.34
C GLU A 73 -24.40 9.90 8.56
N TYR A 74 -24.12 10.71 7.54
CA TYR A 74 -23.20 11.85 7.63
C TYR A 74 -23.99 13.16 7.73
N ASN A 75 -23.84 13.87 8.86
CA ASN A 75 -24.48 15.17 9.07
C ASN A 75 -23.82 16.29 8.23
N ASN A 76 -24.47 17.45 8.17
CA ASN A 76 -24.01 18.59 7.37
C ASN A 76 -22.61 19.07 7.78
N GLU A 77 -22.32 19.16 9.08
CA GLU A 77 -21.01 19.60 9.56
C GLU A 77 -19.88 18.65 9.12
N THR A 78 -20.12 17.34 9.14
CA THR A 78 -19.17 16.33 8.65
C THR A 78 -18.97 16.43 7.14
N ARG A 79 -20.05 16.66 6.38
CA ARG A 79 -19.99 16.87 4.92
C ARG A 79 -19.20 18.13 4.57
N GLU A 80 -19.49 19.24 5.23
CA GLU A 80 -18.77 20.50 5.04
C GLU A 80 -17.29 20.37 5.39
N PHE A 81 -16.98 19.70 6.51
CA PHE A 81 -15.60 19.40 6.88
C PHE A 81 -14.91 18.55 5.81
N PHE A 82 -15.53 17.45 5.39
CA PHE A 82 -14.95 16.54 4.40
C PHE A 82 -14.73 17.22 3.04
N ASN A 83 -15.69 18.02 2.59
CA ASN A 83 -15.58 18.79 1.35
C ASN A 83 -14.41 19.79 1.44
N TYR A 84 -14.35 20.58 2.51
CA TYR A 84 -13.26 21.54 2.72
C TYR A 84 -11.88 20.84 2.78
N TYR A 85 -11.81 19.70 3.49
CA TYR A 85 -10.61 18.89 3.57
C TYR A 85 -10.15 18.36 2.20
N GLN A 86 -11.07 17.76 1.45
CA GLN A 86 -10.75 17.19 0.13
C GLN A 86 -10.34 18.26 -0.87
N ASP A 87 -11.06 19.38 -0.91
CA ASP A 87 -10.81 20.44 -1.89
C ASP A 87 -9.46 21.13 -1.67
N ASN A 88 -9.02 21.29 -0.42
CA ASN A 88 -7.86 22.13 -0.11
C ASN A 88 -6.60 21.34 0.27
N PHE A 89 -6.73 20.14 0.86
CA PHE A 89 -5.59 19.46 1.51
C PHE A 89 -5.39 18.00 1.08
N SER A 90 -6.40 17.35 0.50
CA SER A 90 -6.28 15.98 0.02
C SER A 90 -6.39 15.93 -1.50
N TRP A 91 -7.57 15.64 -2.06
CA TRP A 91 -7.82 15.57 -3.50
C TRP A 91 -7.37 16.81 -4.26
N GLY A 92 -7.94 17.98 -3.98
CA GLY A 92 -7.62 19.25 -4.66
C GLY A 92 -6.33 19.91 -4.18
N GLY A 93 -5.73 19.43 -3.10
CA GLY A 93 -4.43 19.91 -2.61
C GLY A 93 -3.21 19.39 -3.40
N GLY A 94 -3.40 18.73 -4.55
CA GLY A 94 -2.33 18.03 -5.29
C GLY A 94 -2.49 16.50 -5.35
N GLY A 95 -3.49 15.95 -4.64
CA GLY A 95 -3.68 14.50 -4.52
C GLY A 95 -4.17 13.87 -5.82
N ARG A 96 -5.08 14.58 -6.50
CA ARG A 96 -5.55 14.22 -7.83
C ARG A 96 -4.41 14.26 -8.84
N GLU A 97 -3.66 15.37 -8.88
CA GLU A 97 -2.60 15.61 -9.85
C GLU A 97 -1.51 14.56 -9.75
N ASN A 98 -1.10 14.19 -8.53
CA ASN A 98 -0.11 13.14 -8.30
C ASN A 98 -0.63 11.76 -8.74
N THR A 99 -1.89 11.45 -8.44
CA THR A 99 -2.51 10.18 -8.84
C THR A 99 -2.64 10.10 -10.36
N GLU A 100 -3.07 11.19 -11.00
CA GLU A 100 -3.22 11.30 -12.45
C GLU A 100 -1.87 11.23 -13.17
N ALA A 101 -0.83 11.89 -12.65
CA ALA A 101 0.53 11.77 -13.18
C ALA A 101 1.04 10.33 -13.11
N PHE A 102 0.83 9.64 -11.99
CA PHE A 102 1.23 8.24 -11.82
C PHE A 102 0.51 7.29 -12.78
N GLU A 103 -0.82 7.35 -12.84
CA GLU A 103 -1.61 6.47 -13.73
C GLU A 103 -1.34 6.75 -15.21
N ASN A 104 -1.18 8.02 -15.61
CA ASN A 104 -0.76 8.37 -16.96
C ASN A 104 0.61 7.75 -17.27
N SER A 105 1.55 7.81 -16.34
CA SER A 105 2.88 7.22 -16.49
C SER A 105 2.82 5.69 -16.66
N LEU A 106 1.96 4.99 -15.90
CA LEU A 106 1.72 3.56 -16.09
C LEU A 106 1.17 3.22 -17.48
N SER A 107 0.34 4.10 -18.05
CA SER A 107 -0.23 3.89 -19.39
C SER A 107 0.84 3.83 -20.48
N LEU A 108 2.01 4.44 -20.24
CA LEU A 108 3.18 4.50 -21.13
C LEU A 108 4.07 3.25 -21.07
N PHE A 109 3.76 2.28 -20.21
CA PHE A 109 4.44 0.97 -20.22
C PHE A 109 4.30 0.31 -21.60
N SER A 110 5.34 -0.40 -22.03
CA SER A 110 5.33 -1.06 -23.34
C SER A 110 4.31 -2.19 -23.31
N SER A 111 3.77 -2.57 -24.48
CA SER A 111 2.88 -3.72 -24.57
C SER A 111 3.54 -5.00 -24.03
N GLU A 112 4.84 -5.15 -24.27
CA GLU A 112 5.64 -6.26 -23.73
C GLU A 112 5.67 -6.24 -22.19
N LEU A 113 5.96 -5.08 -21.57
CA LEU A 113 5.96 -4.98 -20.11
C LEU A 113 4.57 -5.20 -19.51
N LYS A 114 3.52 -4.64 -20.14
CA LYS A 114 2.13 -4.86 -19.72
C LYS A 114 1.76 -6.35 -19.78
N SER A 115 2.13 -7.06 -20.86
CA SER A 115 1.93 -8.51 -20.97
C SER A 115 2.69 -9.23 -19.87
N LEU A 116 3.98 -8.90 -19.66
CA LEU A 116 4.80 -9.56 -18.67
C LEU A 116 4.25 -9.39 -17.24
N LEU A 117 3.78 -8.20 -16.88
CA LEU A 117 3.12 -7.93 -15.60
C LEU A 117 1.85 -8.76 -15.42
N LYS A 118 1.03 -8.84 -16.47
CA LYS A 118 -0.23 -9.58 -16.49
C LYS A 118 -0.01 -11.10 -16.43
N ASP A 119 0.91 -11.63 -17.23
CA ASP A 119 1.22 -13.05 -17.33
C ASP A 119 1.82 -13.59 -16.02
N ASN A 120 2.56 -12.74 -15.30
CA ASN A 120 3.05 -13.01 -13.96
C ASN A 120 2.08 -12.56 -12.86
N ARG A 121 0.84 -12.19 -13.22
CA ARG A 121 -0.27 -11.90 -12.31
C ARG A 121 0.05 -10.84 -11.24
N LEU A 122 0.93 -9.89 -11.55
CA LEU A 122 1.19 -8.73 -10.68
C LEU A 122 0.08 -7.70 -10.81
N VAL A 123 -0.15 -7.24 -12.03
CA VAL A 123 -1.21 -6.27 -12.35
C VAL A 123 -1.58 -6.39 -13.83
N ASP A 124 -2.86 -6.22 -14.13
CA ASP A 124 -3.34 -6.03 -15.49
C ASP A 124 -3.60 -4.52 -15.67
N ILE A 125 -2.66 -3.82 -16.31
CA ILE A 125 -2.73 -2.35 -16.50
C ILE A 125 -3.93 -1.96 -17.37
N ASP A 126 -4.22 -2.74 -18.41
CA ASP A 126 -5.35 -2.44 -19.31
C ASP A 126 -6.69 -2.60 -18.57
N GLN A 127 -6.80 -3.62 -17.71
CA GLN A 127 -7.97 -3.79 -16.85
C GLN A 127 -8.03 -2.72 -15.73
N ARG A 128 -6.90 -2.29 -15.17
CA ARG A 128 -6.80 -1.20 -14.18
C ARG A 128 -7.29 0.12 -14.78
N HIS A 129 -6.99 0.38 -16.05
CA HIS A 129 -7.38 1.60 -16.77
C HIS A 129 -8.73 1.48 -17.50
N LYS A 130 -9.51 0.43 -17.21
CA LYS A 130 -10.84 0.25 -17.80
C LYS A 130 -11.86 1.20 -17.21
N GLY A 131 -12.60 1.91 -18.06
CA GLY A 131 -13.69 2.81 -17.68
C GLY A 131 -13.38 4.26 -18.04
N SER A 132 -14.06 5.21 -17.40
CA SER A 132 -13.73 6.62 -17.59
C SER A 132 -12.43 6.96 -16.85
N TRP A 133 -11.60 7.84 -17.42
CA TRP A 133 -10.35 8.24 -16.78
C TRP A 133 -10.58 8.85 -15.39
N LYS A 134 -11.67 9.60 -15.22
CA LYS A 134 -12.06 10.17 -13.92
C LYS A 134 -12.29 9.08 -12.86
N ASP A 135 -12.93 7.98 -13.23
CA ASP A 135 -13.20 6.87 -12.32
C ASP A 135 -11.91 6.10 -11.99
N VAL A 136 -11.01 5.93 -12.96
CA VAL A 136 -9.68 5.34 -12.75
C VAL A 136 -8.90 6.14 -11.71
N ILE A 137 -8.82 7.47 -11.88
CA ILE A 137 -8.09 8.35 -10.96
C ILE A 137 -8.74 8.36 -9.58
N LEU A 138 -10.07 8.48 -9.47
CA LEU A 138 -10.75 8.45 -8.18
C LEU A 138 -10.54 7.11 -7.47
N SER A 139 -10.70 6.00 -8.18
CA SER A 139 -10.55 4.65 -7.62
C SER A 139 -9.15 4.44 -7.05
N GLN A 140 -8.12 4.81 -7.81
CA GLN A 140 -6.74 4.72 -7.34
C GLN A 140 -6.47 5.66 -6.16
N PHE A 141 -6.92 6.91 -6.25
CA PHE A 141 -6.73 7.90 -5.20
C PHE A 141 -7.28 7.41 -3.85
N LEU A 142 -8.49 6.83 -3.86
CA LEU A 142 -9.12 6.26 -2.67
C LEU A 142 -8.45 4.97 -2.23
N TYR A 143 -8.07 4.08 -3.15
CA TYR A 143 -7.39 2.83 -2.84
C TYR A 143 -6.05 3.05 -2.13
N ALA A 144 -5.26 4.02 -2.60
CA ALA A 144 -3.98 4.37 -1.97
C ALA A 144 -4.12 5.00 -0.56
N ARG A 145 -5.34 5.34 -0.13
CA ARG A 145 -5.61 6.10 1.12
C ARG A 145 -6.59 5.40 2.05
N GLU A 146 -7.07 4.22 1.67
CA GLU A 146 -8.07 3.51 2.45
C GLU A 146 -7.45 2.79 3.66
N PHE A 147 -8.21 2.75 4.73
CA PHE A 147 -7.93 1.99 5.92
C PHE A 147 -9.01 0.92 6.08
N ASN A 148 -8.61 -0.28 6.47
CA ASN A 148 -9.56 -1.25 6.99
C ASN A 148 -9.94 -0.88 8.43
N PHE A 149 -11.16 -0.39 8.64
CA PHE A 149 -11.72 -0.10 9.96
C PHE A 149 -13.08 -0.78 10.09
N LYS A 150 -13.29 -1.50 11.20
CA LYS A 150 -14.52 -2.30 11.44
C LYS A 150 -14.89 -3.19 10.23
N ASN A 151 -13.90 -3.84 9.63
CA ASN A 151 -14.01 -4.70 8.45
C ASN A 151 -14.55 -4.02 7.19
N LYS A 152 -14.36 -2.70 7.06
CA LYS A 152 -14.74 -1.90 5.89
C LYS A 152 -13.57 -1.05 5.42
N LEU A 153 -13.51 -0.79 4.12
CA LEU A 153 -12.53 0.12 3.52
C LEU A 153 -13.05 1.55 3.64
N GLN A 154 -12.27 2.40 4.30
CA GLN A 154 -12.71 3.74 4.69
C GLN A 154 -11.59 4.76 4.56
N ILE A 155 -11.95 6.01 4.27
CA ILE A 155 -11.06 7.15 4.30
C ILE A 155 -11.05 7.73 5.71
N VAL A 156 -9.84 8.02 6.21
CA VAL A 156 -9.60 8.51 7.58
C VAL A 156 -8.92 9.87 7.45
N PRO A 157 -9.70 10.98 7.43
CA PRO A 157 -9.16 12.32 7.24
C PRO A 157 -8.01 12.66 8.20
N LEU A 158 -7.07 13.47 7.72
CA LEU A 158 -5.77 13.80 8.33
C LEU A 158 -4.80 12.62 8.46
N LEU A 159 -5.26 11.44 8.88
CA LEU A 159 -4.38 10.28 9.01
C LEU A 159 -3.91 9.77 7.64
N GLU A 160 -4.75 9.79 6.62
CA GLU A 160 -4.36 9.38 5.26
C GLU A 160 -3.25 10.25 4.63
N LEU A 161 -3.01 11.46 5.15
CA LEU A 161 -1.93 12.35 4.71
C LEU A 161 -0.56 12.00 5.33
N VAL A 162 -0.53 11.09 6.30
CA VAL A 162 0.70 10.67 6.99
C VAL A 162 1.39 9.62 6.14
N ASN A 163 2.62 9.89 5.72
CA ASN A 163 3.34 9.03 4.79
C ASN A 163 3.81 7.71 5.41
N HIS A 164 4.11 6.76 4.53
CA HIS A 164 4.69 5.48 4.86
C HIS A 164 6.16 5.61 5.29
N ASP A 165 6.59 4.82 6.28
CA ASP A 165 8.01 4.49 6.50
C ASP A 165 8.14 3.06 7.02
N VAL A 166 9.15 2.33 6.52
CA VAL A 166 9.39 0.91 6.82
C VAL A 166 9.80 0.68 8.28
N ILE A 167 10.48 1.66 8.92
CA ILE A 167 10.95 1.56 10.31
C ILE A 167 9.99 2.22 11.32
N SER A 168 8.78 2.58 10.88
CA SER A 168 7.81 3.27 11.72
C SER A 168 6.89 2.32 12.48
N PHE A 169 6.20 2.86 13.50
CA PHE A 169 5.17 2.14 14.20
C PHE A 169 3.87 2.11 13.37
N GLN A 170 3.00 1.15 13.66
CA GLN A 170 1.65 1.14 13.10
C GLN A 170 0.72 2.11 13.83
N PHE A 171 -0.29 2.62 13.12
CA PHE A 171 -1.39 3.37 13.73
C PHE A 171 -2.17 2.49 14.73
N TYR A 172 -2.89 3.12 15.65
CA TYR A 172 -3.72 2.43 16.63
C TYR A 172 -5.20 2.49 16.25
N LYS A 173 -5.87 1.32 16.25
CA LYS A 173 -7.31 1.21 15.98
C LYS A 173 -8.07 0.90 17.28
N SER A 174 -9.17 1.61 17.50
CA SER A 174 -10.12 1.34 18.58
C SER A 174 -11.56 1.45 18.10
N ALA A 175 -12.54 1.01 18.89
CA ALA A 175 -13.95 1.17 18.54
C ALA A 175 -14.35 2.65 18.31
N LYS A 176 -13.64 3.59 18.94
CA LYS A 176 -13.88 5.03 18.91
C LYS A 176 -13.26 5.75 17.71
N GLY A 177 -12.29 5.14 17.02
CA GLY A 177 -11.56 5.80 15.94
C GLY A 177 -10.14 5.26 15.77
N ILE A 178 -9.34 5.98 14.98
CA ILE A 178 -7.95 5.62 14.65
C ILE A 178 -7.02 6.75 15.10
N SER A 179 -5.88 6.39 15.69
CA SER A 179 -4.85 7.34 16.13
C SER A 179 -3.56 7.11 15.36
N SER A 180 -2.81 8.18 15.10
CA SER A 180 -1.40 8.09 14.72
C SER A 180 -0.62 7.33 15.82
N PRO A 181 0.52 6.71 15.47
CA PRO A 181 1.35 6.08 16.48
C PRO A 181 1.80 7.08 17.54
N ASN A 182 2.09 6.55 18.72
CA ASN A 182 2.45 7.33 19.89
C ASN A 182 3.96 7.63 19.92
N TYR A 183 4.44 8.49 19.02
CA TYR A 183 5.85 8.86 18.99
C TYR A 183 6.26 9.75 20.18
N PRO A 184 7.52 9.65 20.64
CA PRO A 184 8.12 10.72 21.42
C PRO A 184 8.18 12.01 20.58
N PRO A 185 8.33 13.19 21.20
CA PRO A 185 8.56 14.43 20.46
C PRO A 185 9.72 14.28 19.47
N ASN A 186 9.45 14.59 18.20
CA ASN A 186 10.44 14.57 17.13
C ASN A 186 10.26 15.81 16.26
N ASN A 187 11.29 16.15 15.48
CA ASN A 187 11.27 17.27 14.54
C ASN A 187 11.10 16.80 13.08
N SER A 188 10.99 15.49 12.88
CA SER A 188 10.87 14.84 11.58
C SER A 188 9.42 14.70 11.13
N GLU A 189 9.24 14.30 9.88
CA GLU A 189 7.93 13.89 9.37
C GLU A 189 7.29 12.83 10.27
N LEU A 190 5.99 12.98 10.53
CA LEU A 190 5.19 11.91 11.10
C LEU A 190 4.98 10.87 10.01
N THR A 191 5.28 9.62 10.33
CA THR A 191 5.07 8.48 9.43
C THR A 191 4.46 7.32 10.18
N TYR A 192 3.87 6.36 9.48
CA TYR A 192 3.52 5.05 10.03
C TYR A 192 3.73 3.96 8.98
N THR A 193 3.89 2.71 9.40
CA THR A 193 3.95 1.59 8.46
C THR A 193 2.54 1.22 8.01
N TYR A 194 2.31 1.16 6.70
CA TYR A 194 0.99 0.93 6.09
C TYR A 194 0.54 -0.53 6.29
N ALA A 195 1.46 -1.46 6.02
CA ALA A 195 1.40 -2.89 6.32
C ALA A 195 2.79 -3.49 6.07
N SER A 196 3.00 -4.77 6.40
CA SER A 196 4.16 -5.54 5.95
C SER A 196 4.04 -5.81 4.46
N LYS A 197 4.71 -4.99 3.64
CA LYS A 197 4.58 -5.01 2.18
C LYS A 197 5.90 -5.23 1.48
N GLY A 198 5.82 -5.66 0.21
CA GLY A 198 6.96 -5.63 -0.71
C GLY A 198 7.06 -4.30 -1.45
N SER A 199 8.25 -3.96 -1.95
CA SER A 199 8.46 -2.71 -2.71
C SER A 199 7.60 -2.63 -3.97
N LEU A 200 7.36 -3.76 -4.65
CA LEU A 200 6.46 -3.81 -5.79
C LEU A 200 5.02 -3.50 -5.42
N SER A 201 4.55 -3.95 -4.25
CA SER A 201 3.22 -3.63 -3.77
C SER A 201 3.11 -2.16 -3.39
N CYS A 202 4.12 -1.59 -2.74
CA CYS A 202 4.15 -0.15 -2.46
C CYS A 202 3.99 0.67 -3.75
N PHE A 203 4.69 0.25 -4.81
CA PHE A 203 4.59 0.86 -6.13
C PHE A 203 3.19 0.73 -6.75
N PHE A 204 2.65 -0.48 -6.89
CA PHE A 204 1.36 -0.68 -7.58
C PHE A 204 0.15 -0.24 -6.75
N ASP A 205 0.20 -0.37 -5.43
CA ASP A 205 -0.93 -0.05 -4.56
C ASP A 205 -1.01 1.43 -4.25
N TYR A 206 0.13 2.07 -3.96
CA TYR A 206 0.17 3.44 -3.45
C TYR A 206 0.81 4.45 -4.39
N GLY A 207 1.49 4.00 -5.45
CA GLY A 207 2.12 4.88 -6.43
C GLY A 207 3.44 5.49 -5.97
N PHE A 208 4.15 4.85 -5.03
CA PHE A 208 5.48 5.27 -4.59
C PHE A 208 6.46 4.10 -4.45
N PHE A 209 7.76 4.38 -4.58
CA PHE A 209 8.82 3.44 -4.24
C PHE A 209 9.21 3.58 -2.75
N SER A 210 9.33 2.45 -2.07
CA SER A 210 9.89 2.34 -0.72
C SER A 210 10.84 1.15 -0.64
N LYS A 211 11.90 1.28 0.14
CA LYS A 211 12.89 0.24 0.39
C LYS A 211 12.38 -0.71 1.48
N GLU A 212 11.35 -1.48 1.14
CA GLU A 212 10.80 -2.50 2.03
C GLU A 212 11.85 -3.57 2.36
N THR A 213 11.71 -4.23 3.51
CA THR A 213 12.70 -5.22 3.95
C THR A 213 12.40 -6.61 3.42
N MET A 214 11.13 -6.90 3.12
CA MET A 214 10.63 -8.22 2.75
C MET A 214 10.26 -8.28 1.26
N VAL A 215 10.57 -9.42 0.64
CA VAL A 215 10.16 -9.74 -0.73
C VAL A 215 9.30 -10.99 -0.72
N PHE A 216 8.13 -10.89 -1.33
CA PHE A 216 7.25 -12.04 -1.55
C PHE A 216 7.46 -12.62 -2.94
N SER A 217 7.24 -13.93 -3.05
CA SER A 217 7.24 -14.61 -4.33
C SER A 217 6.13 -14.08 -5.23
N LEU A 218 6.42 -13.94 -6.52
CA LEU A 218 5.43 -13.88 -7.56
C LEU A 218 4.56 -15.15 -7.56
N PRO A 219 3.35 -15.10 -8.13
CA PRO A 219 2.50 -16.27 -8.28
C PRO A 219 3.20 -17.39 -9.04
N PHE A 220 3.11 -18.62 -8.55
CA PHE A 220 3.75 -19.79 -9.17
C PHE A 220 2.93 -21.07 -8.97
N ASN A 221 3.23 -22.07 -9.80
CA ASN A 221 2.83 -23.45 -9.59
C ASN A 221 4.10 -24.31 -9.52
N LEU A 222 4.27 -25.06 -8.45
CA LEU A 222 5.43 -25.90 -8.20
C LEU A 222 4.98 -27.35 -8.04
N GLN A 223 5.44 -28.22 -8.93
CA GLN A 223 5.23 -29.66 -8.79
C GLN A 223 6.32 -30.27 -7.92
N ILE A 224 5.91 -31.03 -6.91
CA ILE A 224 6.80 -31.87 -6.10
C ILE A 224 6.72 -33.29 -6.67
N GLU A 225 7.58 -33.54 -7.65
CA GLU A 225 7.56 -34.73 -8.53
C GLU A 225 7.47 -36.06 -7.75
N ASN A 226 8.22 -36.20 -6.67
CA ASN A 226 8.27 -37.44 -5.89
C ASN A 226 6.99 -37.72 -5.08
N GLN A 227 6.06 -36.77 -5.01
CA GLN A 227 4.90 -36.83 -4.13
C GLN A 227 3.58 -36.64 -4.88
N GLY A 228 3.62 -36.28 -6.17
CA GLY A 228 2.43 -35.98 -6.96
C GLY A 228 1.70 -34.69 -6.56
N ILE A 229 2.28 -33.90 -5.63
CA ILE A 229 1.68 -32.68 -5.08
C ILE A 229 2.03 -31.46 -5.94
N THR A 230 1.08 -30.54 -6.09
CA THR A 230 1.30 -29.22 -6.69
C THR A 230 1.05 -28.11 -5.67
N ILE A 231 2.07 -27.31 -5.37
CA ILE A 231 1.93 -26.08 -4.57
C ILE A 231 1.66 -24.91 -5.51
N MET A 232 0.53 -24.25 -5.31
CA MET A 232 0.08 -23.06 -6.02
C MET A 232 0.18 -21.87 -5.06
N CYS A 233 0.97 -20.85 -5.42
CA CYS A 233 1.08 -19.62 -4.66
C CYS A 233 0.37 -18.49 -5.39
N LYS A 234 -0.47 -17.72 -4.67
CA LYS A 234 -1.12 -16.52 -5.24
C LYS A 234 -0.23 -15.29 -5.26
N GLY A 235 0.96 -15.35 -4.64
CA GLY A 235 1.91 -14.24 -4.56
C GLY A 235 1.44 -13.05 -3.72
N ASN A 236 0.48 -13.26 -2.81
CA ASN A 236 0.03 -12.23 -1.90
C ASN A 236 1.02 -12.01 -0.77
N GLU A 237 0.96 -10.84 -0.17
CA GLU A 237 1.65 -10.52 1.07
C GLU A 237 1.00 -11.24 2.26
N LEU A 238 1.78 -11.49 3.30
CA LEU A 238 1.28 -12.08 4.54
C LEU A 238 0.61 -11.02 5.41
N ARG A 239 -0.61 -11.32 5.88
CA ARG A 239 -1.39 -10.41 6.75
C ARG A 239 -1.15 -10.66 8.24
N ASP A 240 -0.65 -11.84 8.57
CA ASP A 240 -0.42 -12.38 9.90
C ASP A 240 0.64 -13.50 9.77
N ASP A 241 1.12 -13.99 10.91
CA ASP A 241 2.12 -15.07 10.95
C ASP A 241 1.54 -16.45 10.63
N ILE A 242 0.28 -16.54 10.17
CA ILE A 242 -0.42 -17.79 9.93
C ILE A 242 -0.35 -18.16 8.45
N ILE A 243 0.22 -19.34 8.17
CA ILE A 243 0.22 -19.92 6.83
C ILE A 243 -1.19 -20.39 6.47
N LYS A 244 -1.84 -19.69 5.55
CA LYS A 244 -3.18 -20.06 5.07
C LYS A 244 -3.06 -21.08 3.94
N ILE A 245 -3.41 -22.32 4.25
CA ILE A 245 -3.33 -23.46 3.34
C ILE A 245 -4.74 -23.94 2.99
N LYS A 246 -5.02 -24.09 1.69
CA LYS A 246 -6.22 -24.76 1.19
C LYS A 246 -5.81 -25.97 0.37
N ARG A 247 -6.25 -27.16 0.76
CA ARG A 247 -5.98 -28.41 0.04
C ARG A 247 -7.21 -28.86 -0.75
N SER A 248 -6.99 -29.26 -2.00
CA SER A 248 -7.99 -29.89 -2.86
C SER A 248 -7.32 -31.03 -3.62
N GLY A 249 -7.44 -32.26 -3.10
CA GLY A 249 -6.69 -33.40 -3.60
C GLY A 249 -5.17 -33.18 -3.49
N GLU A 250 -4.48 -33.29 -4.62
CA GLU A 250 -3.03 -33.06 -4.74
C GLU A 250 -2.64 -31.60 -4.97
N SER A 251 -3.62 -30.69 -5.02
CA SER A 251 -3.36 -29.25 -5.15
C SER A 251 -3.39 -28.57 -3.79
N ILE A 252 -2.34 -27.81 -3.50
CA ILE A 252 -2.17 -27.04 -2.28
C ILE A 252 -2.09 -25.58 -2.68
N LEU A 253 -3.03 -24.77 -2.20
CA LEU A 253 -3.08 -23.35 -2.46
C LEU A 253 -2.64 -22.58 -1.21
N ILE A 254 -1.61 -21.76 -1.38
CA ILE A 254 -1.13 -20.80 -0.38
C ILE A 254 -1.36 -19.36 -0.85
N ASP A 255 -1.58 -18.45 0.08
CA ASP A 255 -1.76 -17.03 -0.26
C ASP A 255 -0.43 -16.40 -0.68
N GLY A 256 0.65 -16.64 0.04
CA GLY A 256 1.94 -15.99 -0.16
C GLY A 256 3.12 -16.79 0.36
N LEU A 257 4.31 -16.46 -0.12
CA LEU A 257 5.57 -17.04 0.33
C LEU A 257 6.65 -15.93 0.40
N PRO A 258 7.18 -15.59 1.58
CA PRO A 258 8.35 -14.71 1.68
C PRO A 258 9.56 -15.43 1.10
N ILE A 259 10.32 -14.72 0.25
CA ILE A 259 11.52 -15.24 -0.42
C ILE A 259 12.79 -14.47 -0.04
N ALA A 260 12.67 -13.29 0.58
CA ALA A 260 13.76 -12.58 1.22
C ALA A 260 13.21 -11.71 2.36
N ASP A 261 13.99 -11.50 3.41
CA ASP A 261 13.75 -10.48 4.43
C ASP A 261 15.09 -10.03 5.01
N SER A 262 15.44 -8.76 4.86
CA SER A 262 16.69 -8.22 5.40
C SER A 262 16.69 -8.12 6.93
N ASN A 263 15.51 -8.04 7.56
CA ASN A 263 15.39 -8.02 9.02
C ASN A 263 15.47 -9.43 9.62
N SER A 264 15.05 -10.44 8.86
CA SER A 264 15.06 -11.85 9.27
C SER A 264 15.52 -12.75 8.12
N PRO A 265 16.84 -12.84 7.86
CA PRO A 265 17.38 -13.61 6.73
C PRO A 265 16.96 -15.09 6.69
N SER A 266 16.68 -15.69 7.84
CA SER A 266 16.21 -17.09 7.95
C SER A 266 14.72 -17.28 7.68
N LEU A 267 13.93 -16.20 7.59
CA LEU A 267 12.47 -16.26 7.45
C LEU A 267 12.02 -17.09 6.24
N PRO A 268 12.57 -16.91 5.02
CA PRO A 268 12.12 -17.69 3.86
C PRO A 268 12.27 -19.20 4.05
N GLU A 269 13.41 -19.64 4.59
CA GLU A 269 13.68 -21.05 4.86
C GLU A 269 12.79 -21.59 5.98
N ALA A 270 12.67 -20.85 7.09
CA ALA A 270 11.83 -21.24 8.21
C ALA A 270 10.35 -21.35 7.80
N TYR A 271 9.85 -20.37 7.06
CA TYR A 271 8.48 -20.36 6.54
C TYR A 271 8.23 -21.50 5.56
N PHE A 272 9.16 -21.76 4.64
CA PHE A 272 9.02 -22.85 3.68
C PHE A 272 9.03 -24.23 4.36
N LYS A 273 9.91 -24.44 5.35
CA LYS A 273 9.93 -25.68 6.15
C LYS A 273 8.63 -25.87 6.94
N GLU A 274 8.10 -24.81 7.53
CA GLU A 274 6.83 -24.87 8.24
C GLU A 274 5.67 -25.19 7.29
N LEU A 275 5.63 -24.56 6.10
CA LEU A 275 4.67 -24.90 5.05
C LEU A 275 4.73 -26.39 4.70
N LEU A 276 5.92 -26.91 4.42
CA LEU A 276 6.14 -28.32 4.10
C LEU A 276 5.68 -29.24 5.24
N SER A 277 6.00 -28.89 6.49
CA SER A 277 5.56 -29.62 7.68
C SER A 277 4.03 -29.69 7.78
N GLN A 278 3.34 -28.57 7.58
CA GLN A 278 1.87 -28.49 7.66
C GLN A 278 1.16 -29.29 6.57
N ILE A 279 1.79 -29.49 5.41
CA ILE A 279 1.21 -30.28 4.32
C ILE A 279 1.56 -31.77 4.38
N GLY A 280 2.39 -32.17 5.36
CA GLY A 280 2.83 -33.55 5.57
C GLY A 280 4.16 -33.92 4.91
N GLU A 281 4.86 -32.96 4.30
CA GLU A 281 5.98 -33.20 3.39
C GLU A 281 7.35 -32.87 3.97
N LYS A 282 7.68 -33.53 5.08
CA LYS A 282 8.89 -33.27 5.88
C LYS A 282 10.21 -33.62 5.19
N ASN A 283 10.18 -34.42 4.14
CA ASN A 283 11.36 -34.89 3.42
C ASN A 283 11.65 -34.09 2.13
N VAL A 284 10.88 -33.04 1.86
CA VAL A 284 11.08 -32.21 0.67
C VAL A 284 12.32 -31.33 0.85
N THR A 285 13.19 -31.35 -0.16
CA THR A 285 14.43 -30.57 -0.18
C THR A 285 14.15 -29.06 -0.22
N ILE A 286 15.05 -28.28 0.40
CA ILE A 286 15.07 -26.82 0.31
C ILE A 286 15.39 -26.33 -1.12
N ASP A 287 15.87 -27.20 -2.01
CA ASP A 287 16.15 -26.86 -3.42
C ASP A 287 14.91 -26.30 -4.14
N TYR A 288 13.71 -26.70 -3.73
CA TYR A 288 12.48 -26.13 -4.26
C TYR A 288 12.31 -24.64 -3.93
N LEU A 289 12.76 -24.20 -2.74
CA LEU A 289 12.79 -22.77 -2.41
C LEU A 289 13.79 -22.03 -3.32
N TYR A 290 14.96 -22.61 -3.59
CA TYR A 290 15.92 -22.02 -4.53
C TYR A 290 15.38 -21.94 -5.96
N LYS A 291 14.65 -22.97 -6.43
CA LYS A 291 13.93 -22.92 -7.72
C LYS A 291 12.94 -21.76 -7.76
N ILE A 292 12.16 -21.54 -6.69
CA ILE A 292 11.23 -20.41 -6.58
C ILE A 292 11.99 -19.07 -6.58
N LYS A 293 13.09 -18.94 -5.83
CA LYS A 293 13.92 -17.72 -5.83
C LYS A 293 14.48 -17.41 -7.22
N ASN A 294 15.00 -18.41 -7.92
CA ASN A 294 15.55 -18.24 -9.28
C ASN A 294 14.47 -17.85 -10.29
N PHE A 295 13.29 -18.45 -10.22
CA PHE A 295 12.13 -18.02 -11.00
C PHE A 295 11.81 -16.54 -10.76
N ASN A 296 11.77 -16.12 -9.50
CA ASN A 296 11.48 -14.73 -9.12
C ASN A 296 12.54 -13.73 -9.61
N LYS A 297 13.83 -14.11 -9.56
CA LYS A 297 14.93 -13.31 -10.12
C LYS A 297 14.78 -13.13 -11.62
N LEU A 298 14.61 -14.24 -12.35
CA LEU A 298 14.48 -14.22 -13.81
C LEU A 298 13.35 -13.30 -14.30
N ILE A 299 12.19 -13.35 -13.66
CA ILE A 299 11.06 -12.49 -14.04
C ILE A 299 11.35 -11.02 -13.74
N ARG A 300 11.98 -10.72 -12.60
CA ARG A 300 12.36 -9.34 -12.23
C ARG A 300 13.44 -8.78 -13.14
N GLU A 301 14.41 -9.59 -13.56
CA GLU A 301 15.40 -9.22 -14.59
C GLU A 301 14.71 -8.85 -15.91
N LYS A 302 13.71 -9.64 -16.34
CA LYS A 302 12.90 -9.30 -17.53
C LYS A 302 12.13 -7.99 -17.39
N PHE A 303 11.65 -7.64 -16.18
CA PHE A 303 11.07 -6.32 -15.94
C PHE A 303 12.10 -5.23 -16.17
N LEU A 304 13.33 -5.36 -15.61
CA LEU A 304 14.39 -4.37 -15.81
C LEU A 304 14.77 -4.22 -17.28
N ASP A 305 14.90 -5.33 -18.02
CA ASP A 305 15.21 -5.30 -19.46
C ASP A 305 14.20 -4.47 -20.25
N ASN A 306 12.92 -4.55 -19.87
CA ASN A 306 11.82 -3.81 -20.47
C ASN A 306 11.74 -2.33 -20.01
N LEU A 307 12.54 -1.91 -19.03
CA LEU A 307 12.56 -0.55 -18.48
C LEU A 307 13.77 0.29 -18.89
N LYS A 308 14.84 -0.33 -19.42
CA LYS A 308 16.20 0.25 -19.62
C LYS A 308 16.31 1.56 -20.43
N SER A 309 15.22 2.08 -21.00
CA SER A 309 15.22 3.32 -21.81
C SER A 309 14.17 4.36 -21.41
N LYS A 310 13.34 4.08 -20.40
CA LYS A 310 12.19 4.94 -20.05
C LYS A 310 12.46 5.77 -18.80
N LYS A 311 12.20 7.08 -18.88
CA LYS A 311 12.45 8.06 -17.80
C LYS A 311 11.19 8.71 -17.24
N ASP A 312 10.01 8.15 -17.53
CA ASP A 312 8.79 8.61 -16.88
C ASP A 312 8.77 8.22 -15.39
N ILE A 313 7.85 8.86 -14.66
CA ILE A 313 7.75 8.80 -13.20
C ILE A 313 7.55 7.35 -12.73
N ALA A 314 6.60 6.63 -13.33
CA ALA A 314 6.31 5.24 -13.02
C ALA A 314 7.46 4.30 -13.41
N SER A 315 8.04 4.44 -14.61
CA SER A 315 9.16 3.60 -15.03
C SER A 315 10.37 3.73 -14.10
N SER A 316 10.67 4.95 -13.64
CA SER A 316 11.79 5.21 -12.73
C SER A 316 11.55 4.61 -11.35
N MET A 317 10.33 4.76 -10.80
CA MET A 317 9.97 4.17 -9.51
C MET A 317 9.92 2.64 -9.58
N PHE A 318 9.36 2.08 -10.65
CA PHE A 318 9.28 0.64 -10.84
C PHE A 318 10.67 0.02 -11.01
N PHE A 319 11.56 0.68 -11.76
CA PHE A 319 12.96 0.27 -11.88
C PHE A 319 13.63 0.16 -10.50
N ASN A 320 13.49 1.19 -9.66
CA ASN A 320 14.06 1.19 -8.31
C ASN A 320 13.44 0.11 -7.41
N ALA A 321 12.13 -0.11 -7.52
CA ALA A 321 11.44 -1.17 -6.78
C ALA A 321 11.94 -2.57 -7.17
N VAL A 322 12.05 -2.84 -8.46
CA VAL A 322 12.54 -4.14 -8.98
C VAL A 322 14.01 -4.36 -8.62
N LEU A 323 14.86 -3.35 -8.79
CA LEU A 323 16.28 -3.42 -8.46
C LEU A 323 16.49 -3.72 -6.97
N HIS A 324 15.76 -3.00 -6.11
CA HIS A 324 15.81 -3.21 -4.66
C HIS A 324 15.38 -4.63 -4.26
N GLU A 325 14.28 -5.14 -4.82
CA GLU A 325 13.86 -6.52 -4.53
C GLU A 325 14.86 -7.56 -5.06
N LEU A 326 15.48 -7.33 -6.24
CA LEU A 326 16.51 -8.23 -6.76
C LEU A 326 17.75 -8.29 -5.87
N ASP A 327 18.18 -7.16 -5.33
CA ASP A 327 19.29 -7.09 -4.37
C ASP A 327 18.96 -7.90 -3.11
N LEU A 328 17.74 -7.78 -2.59
CA LEU A 328 17.29 -8.57 -1.44
C LEU A 328 17.26 -10.08 -1.73
N ILE A 329 16.69 -10.51 -2.87
CA ILE A 329 16.64 -11.94 -3.23
C ILE A 329 18.06 -12.48 -3.52
N SER A 330 19.01 -11.63 -3.88
CA SER A 330 20.39 -12.05 -4.20
C SER A 330 21.28 -12.17 -2.98
N ASN A 331 21.03 -11.38 -1.94
CA ASN A 331 21.80 -11.40 -0.71
C ASN A 331 21.34 -12.45 0.31
N PHE A 332 20.13 -13.01 0.17
CA PHE A 332 19.49 -13.90 1.14
C PHE A 332 18.78 -15.09 0.45
#